data_AF-A0A948B4Y6-F1
#
_entry.id   AF-A0A948B4Y6-F1
#
_cell.length_a   1.000
_cell.length_b   1.000
_cell.length_c   1.000
_cell.angle_alpha   90.00
_cell.angle_beta   90.00
_cell.angle_gamma   90.00
#
_symmetry.space_group_name_H-M   'P 1'
#
loop_
_entity.id
_entity.type
_entity.pdbx_description
1 polymer ?
#
loop_
_entity_poly.entity_id
_entity_poly.type
_entity_poly.pdbx_seq_one_letter_code
_entity_poly.pdbx_strand_id
1 'polypeptide(L)'
;MGWKQQTVVALLLPLLFIVAVMQWRWISGNKSSLFRVGGSWYVERLSCELCGEMGFVRSEKDPRILQMCPVCQGRGGAYLRRLNDQDVICPACGGMGRIWDDPENAHFCERCGGRGLVHVEDVATNLPPAGAP
;
A
#
# COMPACT_ATOMS: atom_id res chain seq x y z
N MET A 1 -15.27 0.53 57.81
CA MET A 1 -14.19 0.41 56.80
C MET A 1 -12.87 0.49 57.55
N GLY A 2 -12.11 -0.61 57.58
CA GLY A 2 -10.90 -0.70 58.41
C GLY A 2 -9.79 0.21 57.89
N TRP A 3 -9.01 0.81 58.77
CA TRP A 3 -7.88 1.70 58.45
C TRP A 3 -6.91 1.12 57.41
N LYS A 4 -6.71 -0.22 57.42
CA LYS A 4 -5.94 -0.95 56.41
C LYS A 4 -6.49 -0.83 54.99
N GLN A 5 -7.79 -0.67 54.84
CA GLN A 5 -8.46 -0.52 53.54
C GLN A 5 -8.26 0.90 53.00
N GLN A 6 -8.26 1.90 53.88
CA GLN A 6 -7.99 3.30 53.51
C GLN A 6 -6.55 3.51 53.06
N THR A 7 -5.58 2.86 53.72
CA THR A 7 -4.16 2.96 53.33
C THR A 7 -3.87 2.31 51.98
N VAL A 8 -4.50 1.16 51.70
CA VAL A 8 -4.39 0.49 50.38
C VAL A 8 -4.96 1.36 49.27
N VAL A 9 -6.14 1.97 49.47
CA VAL A 9 -6.75 2.87 48.48
C VAL A 9 -5.89 4.12 48.28
N ALA A 10 -5.36 4.71 49.36
CA ALA A 10 -4.52 5.90 49.29
C ALA A 10 -3.19 5.66 48.52
N LEU A 11 -2.68 4.43 48.50
CA LEU A 11 -1.49 4.05 47.72
C LEU A 11 -1.82 3.65 46.27
N LEU A 12 -2.92 2.95 46.04
CA LEU A 12 -3.30 2.49 44.69
C LEU A 12 -3.72 3.62 43.76
N LEU A 13 -4.47 4.61 44.26
CA LEU A 13 -4.97 5.73 43.47
C LEU A 13 -3.85 6.54 42.78
N PRO A 14 -2.79 6.99 43.48
CA PRO A 14 -1.69 7.71 42.84
C PRO A 14 -0.87 6.81 41.91
N LEU A 15 -0.72 5.52 42.22
CA LEU A 15 -0.05 4.56 41.33
C LEU A 15 -0.78 4.45 39.99
N LEU A 16 -2.11 4.27 40.03
CA LEU A 16 -2.94 4.20 38.83
C LEU A 16 -2.90 5.51 38.04
N PHE A 17 -2.88 6.66 38.72
CA PHE A 17 -2.73 7.96 38.08
C PHE A 17 -1.38 8.09 37.34
N ILE A 18 -0.28 7.67 37.97
CA ILE A 18 1.04 7.67 37.33
C ILE A 18 1.05 6.77 36.09
N VAL A 19 0.52 5.56 36.19
CA VAL A 19 0.40 4.63 35.04
C VAL A 19 -0.40 5.27 33.91
N ALA A 20 -1.55 5.89 34.23
CA ALA A 20 -2.38 6.58 33.24
C ALA A 20 -1.64 7.73 32.55
N VAL A 21 -0.86 8.53 33.31
CA VAL A 21 -0.03 9.60 32.74
C VAL A 21 1.09 9.07 31.86
N MET A 22 1.76 7.97 32.26
CA MET A 22 2.80 7.33 31.45
C MET A 22 2.22 6.78 30.14
N GLN A 23 1.07 6.11 30.21
CA GLN A 23 0.35 5.63 29.04
C GLN A 23 -0.08 6.79 28.13
N TRP A 24 -0.60 7.88 28.68
CA TRP A 24 -0.96 9.08 27.92
C TRP A 24 0.25 9.69 27.21
N ARG A 25 1.39 9.85 27.91
CA ARG A 25 2.62 10.39 27.31
C ARG A 25 3.15 9.49 26.21
N TRP A 26 3.11 8.18 26.39
CA TRP A 26 3.52 7.23 25.35
C TRP A 26 2.59 7.28 24.14
N ILE A 27 1.27 7.20 24.33
CA ILE A 27 0.28 7.28 23.24
C ILE A 27 0.39 8.62 22.52
N SER A 28 0.55 9.73 23.24
CA SER A 28 0.65 11.06 22.65
C SER A 28 1.95 11.29 21.88
N GLY A 29 3.07 10.74 22.34
CA GLY A 29 4.34 10.77 21.60
C GLY A 29 4.39 9.79 20.41
N ASN A 30 3.59 8.72 20.47
CA ASN A 30 3.61 7.63 19.49
C ASN A 30 2.34 7.60 18.61
N LYS A 31 1.60 8.72 18.52
CA LYS A 31 0.38 8.85 17.69
C LYS A 31 0.63 8.43 16.24
N SER A 32 1.83 8.68 15.72
CA SER A 32 2.22 8.32 14.35
C SER A 32 2.40 6.82 14.13
N SER A 33 2.64 6.00 15.15
CA SER A 33 2.80 4.54 15.01
C SER A 33 1.54 3.75 15.37
N LEU A 34 0.79 4.17 16.41
CA LEU A 34 -0.46 3.52 16.80
C LEU A 34 -1.61 3.79 15.83
N PHE A 35 -1.69 5.00 15.27
CA PHE A 35 -2.67 5.34 14.24
C PHE A 35 -2.17 5.08 12.82
N ARG A 36 -0.95 4.57 12.63
CA ARG A 36 -0.53 4.00 11.34
C ARG A 36 -1.26 2.70 11.01
N VAL A 37 -1.81 2.02 12.00
CA VAL A 37 -2.78 0.92 11.80
C VAL A 37 -4.16 1.45 11.32
N GLY A 38 -4.40 2.76 11.45
CA GLY A 38 -5.56 3.47 10.91
C GLY A 38 -5.25 4.43 9.74
N GLY A 39 -4.00 4.47 9.28
CA GLY A 39 -3.53 5.37 8.21
C GLY A 39 -3.79 4.77 6.83
N SER A 40 -4.72 5.39 6.11
CA SER A 40 -5.05 5.19 4.70
C SER A 40 -5.33 3.75 4.26
N TRP A 41 -6.54 3.27 4.56
CA TRP A 41 -7.21 2.23 3.75
C TRP A 41 -7.60 2.73 2.35
N TYR A 42 -6.86 3.68 1.77
CA TYR A 42 -7.06 4.10 0.39
C TYR A 42 -6.48 3.01 -0.52
N VAL A 43 -7.24 1.93 -0.61
CA VAL A 43 -7.08 0.94 -1.66
C VAL A 43 -7.72 1.56 -2.90
N GLU A 44 -6.88 2.02 -3.80
CA GLU A 44 -7.31 2.52 -5.10
C GLU A 44 -7.32 1.36 -6.08
N ARG A 45 -8.42 1.20 -6.83
CA ARG A 45 -8.49 0.22 -7.90
C ARG A 45 -8.09 0.89 -9.20
N LEU A 46 -6.98 0.42 -9.77
CA LEU A 46 -6.57 0.78 -11.11
C LEU A 46 -7.18 -0.20 -12.10
N SER A 47 -7.99 0.33 -13.02
CA SER A 47 -8.62 -0.46 -14.07
C SER A 47 -7.59 -0.92 -15.11
N CYS A 48 -7.74 -2.15 -15.61
CA CYS A 48 -6.93 -2.63 -16.72
C CYS A 48 -7.58 -2.19 -18.04
N GLU A 49 -7.00 -1.20 -18.70
CA GLU A 49 -7.50 -0.66 -19.97
C GLU A 49 -7.49 -1.71 -21.08
N LEU A 50 -6.50 -2.63 -21.09
CA LEU A 50 -6.36 -3.65 -22.12
C LEU A 50 -7.56 -4.61 -22.19
N CYS A 51 -8.12 -5.00 -21.04
CA CYS A 51 -9.29 -5.89 -21.00
C CYS A 51 -10.58 -5.19 -20.58
N GLY A 52 -10.58 -3.87 -20.40
CA GLY A 52 -11.74 -3.11 -19.96
C GLY A 52 -12.35 -3.68 -18.67
N GLU A 53 -11.50 -4.00 -17.69
CA GLU A 53 -11.88 -4.65 -16.42
C GLU A 53 -12.44 -6.07 -16.48
N MET A 54 -12.51 -6.70 -17.65
CA MET A 54 -13.09 -8.03 -17.77
C MET A 54 -12.15 -9.14 -17.29
N GLY A 55 -10.84 -8.89 -17.24
CA GLY A 55 -9.84 -9.89 -16.91
C GLY A 55 -9.51 -10.86 -18.06
N PHE A 56 -10.21 -10.77 -19.19
CA PHE A 56 -9.99 -11.60 -20.36
C PHE A 56 -9.90 -10.74 -21.61
N VAL A 57 -9.06 -11.18 -22.56
CA VAL A 57 -8.92 -10.61 -23.89
C VAL A 57 -9.22 -11.69 -24.93
N ARG A 58 -9.63 -11.30 -26.13
CA ARG A 58 -9.80 -12.28 -27.21
C ARG A 58 -8.44 -12.75 -27.68
N SER A 59 -8.31 -14.05 -27.94
CA SER A 59 -7.09 -14.59 -28.55
C SER A 59 -6.88 -13.95 -29.91
N GLU A 60 -5.64 -13.60 -30.21
CA GLU A 60 -5.25 -13.13 -31.55
C GLU A 60 -5.46 -14.22 -32.61
N LYS A 61 -5.33 -15.50 -32.23
CA LYS A 61 -5.43 -16.65 -33.16
C LYS A 61 -6.87 -17.06 -33.47
N ASP A 62 -7.78 -17.01 -32.48
CA ASP A 62 -9.22 -17.24 -32.70
C ASP A 62 -10.03 -16.29 -31.79
N PRO A 63 -10.77 -15.32 -32.36
CA PRO A 63 -11.53 -14.35 -31.58
C PRO A 63 -12.72 -14.94 -30.80
N ARG A 64 -13.08 -16.22 -31.04
CA ARG A 64 -14.08 -16.95 -30.24
C ARG A 64 -13.50 -17.47 -28.92
N ILE A 65 -12.19 -17.55 -28.82
CA ILE A 65 -11.50 -18.02 -27.63
C ILE A 65 -11.13 -16.81 -26.76
N LEU A 66 -11.63 -16.81 -25.53
CA LEU A 66 -11.19 -15.86 -24.50
C LEU A 66 -9.93 -16.39 -23.84
N GLN A 67 -8.89 -15.57 -23.82
CA GLN A 67 -7.66 -15.83 -23.09
C GLN A 67 -7.57 -14.90 -21.88
N MET A 68 -6.88 -15.35 -20.85
CA MET A 68 -6.65 -14.54 -19.66
C MET A 68 -5.91 -13.27 -20.06
N CYS A 69 -6.44 -12.11 -19.70
CA CYS A 69 -5.80 -10.82 -19.96
C CYS A 69 -4.45 -10.86 -19.28
N PRO A 70 -3.36 -10.68 -20.02
CA PRO A 70 -2.13 -11.18 -19.47
C PRO A 70 -1.37 -10.09 -18.70
N VAL A 71 -1.78 -8.82 -18.87
CA VAL A 71 -1.42 -7.69 -17.98
C VAL A 71 -1.98 -7.88 -16.57
N CYS A 72 -3.30 -8.10 -16.42
CA CYS A 72 -3.93 -8.22 -15.11
C CYS A 72 -4.11 -9.68 -14.62
N GLN A 73 -3.78 -10.66 -15.45
CA GLN A 73 -3.98 -12.11 -15.22
C GLN A 73 -5.38 -12.45 -14.69
N GLY A 74 -6.43 -12.09 -15.45
CA GLY A 74 -7.79 -12.45 -15.04
C GLY A 74 -8.44 -11.52 -14.03
N ARG A 75 -7.70 -10.57 -13.43
CA ARG A 75 -8.23 -9.73 -12.34
C ARG A 75 -9.04 -8.51 -12.78
N GLY A 76 -8.91 -8.10 -14.04
CA GLY A 76 -9.52 -6.87 -14.56
C GLY A 76 -8.86 -5.56 -14.10
N GLY A 77 -7.82 -5.63 -13.25
CA GLY A 77 -7.16 -4.44 -12.73
C GLY A 77 -6.18 -4.79 -11.62
N ALA A 78 -5.61 -3.75 -11.01
CA ALA A 78 -4.73 -3.84 -9.86
C ALA A 78 -5.30 -3.05 -8.68
N TYR A 79 -5.14 -3.59 -7.47
CA TYR A 79 -5.48 -2.88 -6.24
C TYR A 79 -4.20 -2.31 -5.65
N LEU A 80 -4.12 -0.99 -5.56
CA LEU A 80 -2.97 -0.27 -5.05
C LEU A 80 -3.26 0.18 -3.62
N ARG A 81 -2.40 -0.23 -2.69
CA ARG A 81 -2.47 0.21 -1.30
C ARG A 81 -1.36 1.21 -1.05
N ARG A 82 -1.72 2.49 -0.88
CA ARG A 82 -0.78 3.54 -0.52
C ARG A 82 -0.47 3.46 0.97
N LEU A 83 0.81 3.36 1.32
CA LEU A 83 1.30 3.33 2.70
C LEU A 83 1.68 4.72 3.21
N ASN A 84 1.95 5.64 2.27
CA ASN A 84 2.31 7.03 2.51
C ASN A 84 1.70 7.90 1.41
N ASP A 85 1.42 9.17 1.71
CA ASP A 85 0.96 10.17 0.75
C ASP A 85 2.00 10.49 -0.34
N GLN A 86 3.25 10.10 -0.10
CA GLN A 86 4.36 10.17 -1.06
C GLN A 86 4.44 8.96 -2.00
N ASP A 87 3.58 7.95 -1.84
CA ASP A 87 3.48 6.88 -2.84
C ASP A 87 2.78 7.40 -4.08
N VAL A 88 3.43 7.29 -5.24
CA VAL A 88 2.86 7.59 -6.55
C VAL A 88 2.84 6.35 -7.44
N ILE A 89 1.95 6.36 -8.44
CA ILE A 89 1.86 5.28 -9.43
C ILE A 89 3.22 5.13 -10.12
N CYS A 90 3.73 3.91 -10.16
CA CYS A 90 4.99 3.61 -10.82
C CYS A 90 4.84 3.90 -12.32
N PRO A 91 5.59 4.87 -12.89
CA PRO A 91 5.42 5.27 -14.29
C PRO A 91 5.88 4.18 -15.27
N ALA A 92 6.78 3.28 -14.85
CA ALA A 92 7.28 2.21 -15.70
C ALA A 92 6.25 1.10 -15.97
N CYS A 93 5.36 0.84 -15.00
CA CYS A 93 4.34 -0.22 -15.13
C CYS A 93 2.90 0.31 -15.07
N GLY A 94 2.73 1.63 -15.07
CA GLY A 94 1.43 2.29 -14.93
C GLY A 94 0.66 1.92 -13.66
N GLY A 95 1.29 1.31 -12.65
CA GLY A 95 0.62 0.82 -11.45
C GLY A 95 0.23 -0.65 -11.45
N MET A 96 0.45 -1.39 -12.53
CA MET A 96 0.13 -2.83 -12.58
C MET A 96 1.16 -3.69 -11.82
N GLY A 97 2.32 -3.11 -11.48
CA GLY A 97 3.41 -3.83 -10.84
C GLY A 97 4.12 -4.81 -11.76
N ARG A 98 3.88 -4.74 -13.07
CA ARG A 98 4.39 -5.69 -14.07
C ARG A 98 4.70 -4.99 -15.37
N ILE A 99 5.67 -5.52 -16.10
CA ILE A 99 6.03 -5.03 -17.43
C ILE A 99 5.79 -6.16 -18.42
N TRP A 100 5.19 -5.81 -19.55
CA TRP A 100 4.89 -6.73 -20.63
C TRP A 100 5.94 -6.58 -21.72
N ASP A 101 7.10 -7.18 -21.49
CA ASP A 101 8.17 -7.20 -22.50
C ASP A 101 8.14 -8.52 -23.31
N ASP A 102 7.55 -9.59 -22.77
CA ASP A 102 7.46 -10.91 -23.40
C ASP A 102 5.98 -11.40 -23.45
N PRO A 103 5.47 -11.81 -24.62
CA PRO A 103 4.10 -12.32 -24.78
C PRO A 103 3.80 -13.61 -23.98
N GLU A 104 4.81 -14.39 -23.60
CA GLU A 104 4.60 -15.65 -22.87
C GLU A 104 4.73 -15.48 -21.35
N ASN A 105 5.47 -14.48 -20.87
CA ASN A 105 5.76 -14.33 -19.44
C ASN A 105 5.67 -12.87 -18.98
N ALA A 106 4.68 -12.57 -18.15
CA ALA A 106 4.63 -11.31 -17.43
C ALA A 106 5.68 -11.31 -16.31
N HIS A 107 6.68 -10.43 -16.40
CA HIS A 107 7.65 -10.20 -15.34
C HIS A 107 7.14 -9.14 -14.36
N PHE A 108 7.56 -9.23 -13.09
CA PHE A 108 7.29 -8.16 -12.15
C PHE A 108 8.11 -6.92 -12.54
N CYS A 109 7.55 -5.74 -12.28
CA CYS A 109 8.26 -4.49 -12.55
C CYS A 109 9.39 -4.33 -11.53
N GLU A 110 10.64 -4.42 -11.98
CA GLU A 110 11.82 -4.29 -11.12
C GLU A 110 11.89 -2.93 -10.42
N ARG A 111 11.54 -1.86 -11.13
CA ARG A 111 11.53 -0.48 -10.58
C ARG A 111 10.69 -0.33 -9.31
N CYS A 112 9.57 -1.03 -9.20
CA CYS A 112 8.69 -0.95 -8.01
C CYS A 112 8.64 -2.27 -7.22
N GLY A 113 9.49 -3.25 -7.55
CA GLY A 113 9.49 -4.58 -6.95
C GLY A 113 8.13 -5.29 -7.02
N GLY A 114 7.35 -5.05 -8.08
CA GLY A 114 6.03 -5.65 -8.24
C GLY A 114 4.87 -4.92 -7.54
N ARG A 115 5.11 -3.81 -6.83
CA ARG A 115 4.08 -3.12 -6.03
C ARG A 115 3.12 -2.24 -6.83
N GLY A 116 3.54 -1.75 -8.00
CA GLY A 116 2.82 -0.72 -8.74
C GLY A 116 2.96 0.71 -8.19
N LEU A 117 3.63 0.90 -7.05
CA LEU A 117 3.84 2.20 -6.42
C LEU A 117 5.33 2.43 -6.12
N VAL A 118 5.80 3.66 -6.30
CA VAL A 118 7.14 4.15 -5.96
C VAL A 118 7.04 5.41 -5.09
N HIS A 119 8.08 5.75 -4.32
CA HIS A 119 8.11 7.02 -3.60
C HIS A 119 8.52 8.17 -4.54
N VAL A 120 7.96 9.37 -4.34
CA VAL A 120 8.28 10.57 -5.15
C VAL A 120 9.80 10.85 -5.21
N GLU A 121 10.51 10.60 -4.13
CA GLU A 121 11.97 10.78 -4.02
C GLU A 121 12.74 9.85 -4.98
N ASP A 122 12.23 8.64 -5.22
CA ASP A 122 12.80 7.66 -6.15
C ASP A 122 12.50 8.00 -7.62
N VAL A 123 11.49 8.84 -7.87
CA VAL A 123 11.13 9.28 -9.23
C VAL A 123 12.08 10.36 -9.72
N ALA A 124 12.47 11.31 -8.85
CA ALA A 124 13.34 12.43 -9.20
C ALA A 124 14.79 12.01 -9.51
N THR A 125 15.26 10.93 -8.88
CA THR A 125 16.63 10.41 -9.05
C THR A 125 16.82 9.52 -10.28
N ASN A 126 15.73 9.08 -10.92
CA ASN A 126 15.75 8.16 -12.07
C ASN A 126 15.22 8.81 -13.37
N LEU A 127 15.13 10.14 -13.44
CA LEU A 127 14.90 10.83 -14.69
C LEU A 127 16.18 10.76 -15.52
N PRO A 128 16.16 10.22 -16.77
CA PRO A 128 17.26 10.48 -17.68
C PRO A 128 17.41 12.00 -17.83
N PRO A 129 18.63 12.55 -17.89
CA PRO A 129 18.82 13.98 -18.08
C PRO A 129 18.03 14.41 -19.31
N ALA A 130 17.28 15.51 -19.19
CA ALA A 130 16.48 16.05 -20.28
C ALA A 130 17.39 16.38 -21.47
N GLY A 131 17.44 15.49 -22.47
CA GLY A 131 18.24 15.67 -23.68
C GLY A 131 19.14 14.50 -24.07
N ALA A 132 18.60 13.28 -24.16
CA ALA A 132 19.24 12.23 -24.96
C ALA A 132 18.47 12.10 -26.30
N PRO A 133 19.15 12.22 -27.46
CA PRO A 133 18.55 12.13 -28.80
C PRO A 133 18.05 10.72 -29.15
#